data_AF-A0A7I7TAH9-F1
#
_entry.id   AF-A0A7I7TAH9-F1
#
_cell.length_a   1.000
_cell.length_b   1.000
_cell.length_c   1.000
_cell.angle_alpha   90.00
_cell.angle_beta   90.00
_cell.angle_gamma   90.00
#
_symmetry.space_group_name_H-M   'P 1'
#
loop_
_entity.id
_entity.type
_entity.pdbx_description
1 polymer ?
#
loop_
_entity_poly.entity_id
_entity_poly.type
_entity_poly.pdbx_seq_one_letter_code
_entity_poly.pdbx_strand_id
1 'polypeptide(L)'
;MPERSSALAIAGTGANTVRASLELWDANETSGTSRAVFSAFCEALEGGEDPSSGGPPQLVGLHRIGSGKTFGVVFGGQRFLSGADVHTQESKEAGAFEWFNNLFELTDPLNKKRRAGAQVHKPRPGA
;
A
#
# COMPACT_ATOMS: atom_id res chain seq x y z
N MET A 1 -16.87 -6.86 13.94
CA MET A 1 -15.51 -6.64 13.42
C MET A 1 -15.02 -7.94 12.80
N PRO A 2 -14.24 -7.90 11.71
CA PRO A 2 -13.80 -9.09 11.00
C PRO A 2 -12.77 -9.89 11.83
N GLU A 3 -12.74 -11.20 11.65
CA GLU A 3 -11.78 -12.10 12.33
C GLU A 3 -10.40 -12.13 11.65
N ARG A 4 -10.31 -11.69 10.39
CA ARG A 4 -9.09 -11.55 9.60
C ARG A 4 -8.98 -10.14 9.03
N SER A 5 -7.81 -9.77 8.52
CA SER A 5 -7.65 -8.46 7.88
C SER A 5 -8.58 -8.37 6.67
N SER A 6 -9.34 -7.29 6.56
CA SER A 6 -10.29 -7.05 5.47
C SER A 6 -10.57 -5.56 5.33
N ALA A 7 -11.11 -5.15 4.17
CA ALA A 7 -11.61 -3.80 3.99
C ALA A 7 -12.91 -3.61 4.79
N LEU A 8 -12.94 -2.61 5.67
CA LEU A 8 -14.16 -2.26 6.44
C LEU A 8 -15.12 -1.36 5.64
N ALA A 9 -14.56 -0.47 4.81
CA ALA A 9 -15.30 0.43 3.95
C ALA A 9 -14.48 0.73 2.70
N ILE A 10 -15.15 0.81 1.56
CA ILE A 10 -14.57 1.22 0.26
C ILE A 10 -15.55 2.22 -0.33
N ALA A 11 -15.07 3.42 -0.62
CA ALA A 11 -15.88 4.55 -1.06
C ALA A 11 -15.16 5.34 -2.16
N GLY A 12 -15.92 6.18 -2.90
CA GLY A 12 -15.44 6.91 -4.07
C GLY A 12 -15.83 6.24 -5.39
N THR A 13 -15.51 6.91 -6.50
CA THR A 13 -15.82 6.45 -7.87
C THR A 13 -15.10 5.14 -8.21
N GLY A 14 -13.85 4.98 -7.76
CA GLY A 14 -13.05 3.77 -7.96
C GLY A 14 -13.41 2.59 -7.07
N ALA A 15 -14.49 2.67 -6.27
CA ALA A 15 -14.82 1.63 -5.30
C ALA A 15 -15.05 0.24 -5.93
N ASN A 16 -15.63 0.20 -7.13
CA ASN A 16 -15.87 -1.07 -7.83
C ASN A 16 -14.58 -1.70 -8.34
N THR A 17 -13.65 -0.90 -8.88
CA THR A 17 -12.32 -1.36 -9.30
C THR A 17 -11.52 -1.90 -8.12
N VAL A 18 -11.56 -1.22 -6.96
CA VAL A 18 -10.91 -1.71 -5.74
C VAL A 18 -11.52 -3.03 -5.27
N ARG A 19 -12.86 -3.17 -5.29
CA ARG A 19 -13.53 -4.44 -4.94
C ARG A 19 -13.15 -5.57 -5.89
N ALA A 20 -13.14 -5.32 -7.21
CA ALA A 20 -12.75 -6.30 -8.20
C ALA A 20 -11.30 -6.78 -7.99
N SER A 21 -10.37 -5.86 -7.72
CA SER A 21 -8.99 -6.23 -7.39
C SER A 21 -8.93 -7.03 -6.08
N LEU A 22 -9.65 -6.62 -5.04
CA LEU A 22 -9.71 -7.36 -3.78
C LEU A 22 -10.21 -8.79 -3.95
N GLU A 23 -11.25 -9.02 -4.75
CA GLU A 23 -11.77 -10.36 -5.05
C GLU A 23 -10.68 -11.26 -5.67
N LEU A 24 -9.86 -10.70 -6.57
CA LEU A 24 -8.73 -11.42 -7.16
C LEU A 24 -7.66 -11.75 -6.12
N TRP A 25 -7.39 -10.86 -5.17
CA TRP A 25 -6.44 -11.11 -4.07
C TRP A 25 -6.98 -12.08 -3.03
N ASP A 26 -8.30 -12.08 -2.78
CA ASP A 26 -8.96 -12.98 -1.83
C ASP A 26 -9.13 -14.41 -2.34
N ALA A 27 -9.04 -14.63 -3.65
CA ALA A 27 -9.04 -15.97 -4.25
C ALA A 27 -7.74 -16.78 -4.00
N ASN A 28 -6.75 -16.20 -3.31
CA ASN A 28 -5.40 -16.76 -3.18
C ASN A 28 -4.99 -17.02 -1.72
N GLU A 29 -3.87 -17.74 -1.54
CA GLU A 29 -3.28 -18.07 -0.24
C GLU A 29 -2.95 -16.85 0.65
N THR A 30 -2.84 -15.66 0.05
CA THR A 30 -2.51 -14.40 0.73
C THR A 30 -3.73 -13.67 1.28
N SER A 31 -4.95 -14.19 1.05
CA SER A 31 -6.22 -13.65 1.56
C SER A 31 -6.23 -13.44 3.08
N GLY A 32 -7.02 -12.48 3.54
CA GLY A 32 -7.19 -12.20 4.96
C GLY A 32 -5.99 -11.50 5.61
N THR A 33 -5.07 -10.97 4.80
CA THR A 33 -3.90 -10.21 5.26
C THR A 33 -4.02 -8.73 4.85
N SER A 34 -3.48 -7.83 5.68
CA SER A 34 -3.39 -6.41 5.33
C SER A 34 -2.57 -6.16 4.08
N ARG A 35 -1.61 -7.05 3.78
CA ARG A 35 -0.80 -7.01 2.56
C ARG A 35 -1.65 -7.22 1.31
N ALA A 36 -2.53 -8.23 1.32
CA ALA A 36 -3.46 -8.44 0.21
C ALA A 36 -4.40 -7.24 0.02
N VAL A 37 -4.92 -6.67 1.10
CA VAL A 37 -5.81 -5.50 1.04
C VAL A 37 -5.11 -4.28 0.42
N PHE A 38 -3.90 -3.95 0.90
CA PHE A 38 -3.15 -2.80 0.38
C PHE A 38 -2.67 -3.03 -1.06
N SER A 39 -2.24 -4.25 -1.39
CA SER A 39 -1.78 -4.58 -2.74
C SER A 39 -2.90 -4.50 -3.76
N ALA A 40 -4.10 -5.00 -3.42
CA ALA A 40 -5.29 -4.84 -4.27
C ALA A 40 -5.65 -3.38 -4.51
N PHE A 41 -5.53 -2.54 -3.48
CA PHE A 41 -5.76 -1.10 -3.62
C PHE A 41 -4.74 -0.45 -4.56
N CYS A 42 -3.45 -0.80 -4.43
CA CYS A 42 -2.41 -0.30 -5.33
C CYS A 42 -2.64 -0.75 -6.78
N GLU A 43 -2.99 -2.02 -6.98
CA GLU A 43 -3.27 -2.59 -8.30
C GLU A 43 -4.48 -1.90 -8.96
N ALA A 44 -5.55 -1.65 -8.21
CA ALA A 44 -6.71 -0.90 -8.69
C ALA A 44 -6.37 0.53 -9.13
N LEU A 45 -5.43 1.20 -8.44
CA LEU A 45 -4.94 2.52 -8.83
C LEU A 45 -4.05 2.46 -10.07
N GLU A 46 -3.13 1.49 -10.15
CA GLU A 46 -2.23 1.30 -11.29
C GLU A 46 -2.98 0.93 -12.58
N GLY A 47 -4.07 0.16 -12.45
CA GLY A 47 -4.91 -0.25 -13.58
C GLY A 47 -5.64 0.91 -14.27
N GLY A 48 -5.89 2.01 -13.56
CA GLY A 48 -6.45 3.24 -14.15
C GLY A 48 -7.87 3.09 -14.71
N GLU A 49 -8.63 2.06 -14.32
CA GLU A 49 -9.99 1.81 -14.82
C GLU A 49 -10.99 2.90 -14.41
N ASP A 50 -10.83 3.47 -13.20
CA ASP A 50 -11.61 4.63 -12.77
C ASP A 50 -10.86 5.93 -13.13
N PRO A 51 -11.33 6.72 -14.12
CA PRO A 51 -10.63 7.91 -14.58
C PRO A 51 -10.61 9.05 -13.55
N SER A 52 -11.41 8.95 -12.49
CA SER A 52 -11.44 9.92 -11.39
C SER A 52 -10.53 9.52 -10.21
N SER A 53 -9.86 8.37 -10.31
CA SER A 53 -8.89 7.88 -9.33
C SER A 53 -7.51 7.74 -9.97
N GLY A 54 -6.46 7.83 -9.16
CA GLY A 54 -5.11 7.61 -9.63
C GLY A 54 -4.06 8.22 -8.71
N GLY A 55 -2.83 8.29 -9.23
CA GLY A 55 -1.68 8.73 -8.46
C GLY A 55 -1.23 7.70 -7.42
N PRO A 56 -0.21 8.06 -6.61
CA PRO A 56 0.35 7.20 -5.59
C PRO A 56 -0.64 6.99 -4.43
N PRO A 57 -0.70 5.78 -3.84
CA PRO A 57 -1.58 5.53 -2.71
C PRO A 57 -1.11 6.28 -1.46
N GLN A 58 -2.07 6.70 -0.64
CA GLN A 58 -1.81 7.27 0.68
C GLN A 58 -2.04 6.23 1.76
N LEU A 59 -1.18 6.20 2.78
CA LEU A 59 -1.19 5.17 3.81
C LEU A 59 -1.03 5.77 5.21
N VAL A 60 -1.98 5.44 6.08
CA VAL A 60 -1.99 5.80 7.50
C VAL A 60 -2.41 4.59 8.34
N GLY A 61 -1.97 4.55 9.60
CA GLY A 61 -2.27 3.50 10.56
C GLY A 61 -2.99 4.03 11.78
N LEU A 62 -4.00 3.29 12.22
CA LEU A 62 -4.63 3.49 13.52
C LEU A 62 -4.19 2.35 14.44
N HIS A 63 -3.58 2.69 15.56
CA HIS A 63 -3.17 1.74 16.58
C HIS A 63 -4.12 1.82 17.78
N ARG A 64 -4.20 0.72 18.54
CA ARG A 64 -5.07 0.63 19.73
C ARG A 64 -4.75 1.71 20.78
N ILE A 65 -3.48 2.08 20.91
CA ILE A 65 -2.99 3.10 21.84
C ILE A 65 -2.15 4.10 21.04
N GLY A 66 -2.33 5.39 21.34
CA GLY A 66 -1.55 6.49 20.77
C GLY A 66 -2.26 7.20 19.63
N SER A 67 -1.54 8.12 18.98
CA SER A 67 -2.02 8.82 17.80
C SER A 67 -1.94 7.94 16.55
N GLY A 68 -2.63 8.36 15.48
CA GLY A 68 -2.43 7.77 14.16
C GLY A 68 -0.97 7.85 13.72
N LYS A 69 -0.53 6.84 12.97
CA LYS A 69 0.82 6.74 12.41
C LYS A 69 0.76 7.04 10.92
N THR A 70 1.70 7.86 10.45
CA THR A 70 1.88 8.12 9.01
C THR A 70 2.95 7.19 8.48
N PHE A 71 2.74 6.70 7.26
CA PHE A 71 3.70 5.84 6.56
C PHE A 71 4.07 6.46 5.21
N GLY A 72 5.31 6.21 4.79
CA GLY A 72 5.73 6.50 3.43
C GLY A 72 5.39 5.35 2.50
N VAL A 73 5.15 5.67 1.23
CA VAL A 73 4.93 4.68 0.17
C VAL A 73 6.02 4.84 -0.88
N VAL A 74 6.61 3.72 -1.29
CA VAL A 74 7.41 3.62 -2.51
C VAL A 74 6.50 3.10 -3.63
N PHE A 75 6.25 3.94 -4.63
CA PHE A 75 5.33 3.64 -5.74
C PHE A 75 5.96 4.14 -7.04
N GLY A 76 5.97 3.33 -8.10
CA GLY A 76 6.62 3.69 -9.37
C GLY A 76 8.11 4.06 -9.25
N GLY A 77 8.83 3.57 -8.22
CA GLY A 77 10.22 3.96 -7.95
C GLY A 77 10.41 5.37 -7.37
N GLN A 78 9.32 6.05 -7.02
CA GLN A 78 9.29 7.32 -6.31
C GLN A 78 8.78 7.12 -4.88
N ARG A 79 8.92 8.15 -4.05
CA ARG A 79 8.54 8.12 -2.63
C ARG A 79 7.46 9.15 -2.38
N PHE A 80 6.43 8.74 -1.66
CA PHE A 80 5.30 9.58 -1.34
C PHE A 80 5.03 9.56 0.15
N LEU A 81 4.79 10.74 0.72
CA LEU A 81 4.35 10.90 2.10
C LEU A 81 3.09 11.76 2.08
N SER A 82 1.99 11.26 2.65
CA SER A 82 0.69 11.95 2.64
C SER A 82 0.25 12.39 1.22
N GLY A 83 0.59 11.60 0.20
CA GLY A 83 0.25 11.86 -1.21
C GLY A 83 1.18 12.81 -1.94
N ALA A 84 2.16 13.43 -1.28
CA ALA A 84 3.14 14.32 -1.90
C ALA A 84 4.43 13.57 -2.26
N ASP A 85 4.98 13.83 -3.45
CA ASP A 85 6.30 13.31 -3.84
C ASP A 85 7.38 13.97 -2.96
N VAL A 86 8.20 13.13 -2.32
CA VAL A 86 9.36 13.58 -1.56
C VAL A 86 10.63 13.34 -2.37
N HIS A 87 10.93 14.30 -3.26
CA HIS A 87 12.11 14.31 -4.14
C HIS A 87 13.46 14.43 -3.42
N THR A 88 13.49 14.52 -2.09
CA THR A 88 14.72 14.78 -1.34
C THR A 88 15.63 13.56 -1.34
N GLN A 89 16.66 13.59 -2.19
CA GLN A 89 17.69 12.54 -2.30
C GLN A 89 18.28 12.11 -0.95
N GLU A 90 18.20 12.94 0.10
CA GLU A 90 18.84 12.68 1.39
C GLU A 90 18.10 13.29 2.60
N SER A 91 16.76 13.21 2.70
CA SER A 91 16.15 13.71 3.95
C SER A 91 16.48 12.76 5.10
N LYS A 92 17.16 13.26 6.14
CA LYS A 92 17.28 12.61 7.46
C LYS A 92 15.90 12.18 8.00
N GLU A 93 14.86 12.89 7.56
CA GLU A 93 13.45 12.65 7.85
C GLU A 93 12.90 11.37 7.21
N ALA A 94 13.52 10.86 6.13
CA ALA A 94 13.11 9.58 5.56
C ALA A 94 13.27 8.43 6.56
N GLY A 95 14.25 8.52 7.49
CA GLY A 95 14.40 7.56 8.59
C GLY A 95 13.32 7.68 9.69
N ALA A 96 12.54 8.77 9.72
CA ALA A 96 11.50 8.99 10.72
C ALA A 96 10.21 8.20 10.42
N PHE A 97 10.06 7.69 9.18
CA PHE A 97 8.90 6.95 8.74
C PHE A 97 9.27 5.53 8.33
N GLU A 98 8.31 4.61 8.49
CA GLU A 98 8.37 3.32 7.81
C GLU A 98 7.85 3.49 6.39
N TRP A 99 8.49 2.80 5.45
CA TRP A 99 8.20 2.89 4.02
C TRP A 99 7.76 1.54 3.50
N PHE A 100 6.71 1.52 2.70
CA PHE A 100 6.17 0.30 2.11
C PHE A 100 6.07 0.39 0.60
N ASN A 101 6.36 -0.71 -0.11
CA ASN A 101 6.04 -0.81 -1.55
C ASN A 101 4.58 -1.20 -1.77
N ASN A 102 4.17 -1.29 -3.05
CA ASN A 102 2.84 -1.73 -3.47
C ASN A 102 2.46 -3.15 -2.99
N LEU A 103 3.43 -4.00 -2.63
CA LEU A 103 3.19 -5.32 -2.04
C LEU A 103 3.11 -5.30 -0.50
N PHE A 104 3.09 -4.11 0.10
CA PHE A 104 3.10 -3.89 1.55
C PHE A 104 4.32 -4.54 2.25
N GLU A 105 5.46 -4.55 1.58
CA GLU A 105 6.75 -4.97 2.11
C GLU A 105 7.52 -3.75 2.62
N LEU A 106 8.23 -3.91 3.74
CA LEU A 106 9.06 -2.84 4.29
C LEU A 106 10.22 -2.53 3.35
N THR A 107 10.38 -1.26 2.98
CA THR A 107 11.43 -0.78 2.07
C THR A 107 12.47 0.07 2.78
N ASP A 108 13.65 0.14 2.17
CA ASP A 108 14.66 1.14 2.48
C ASP A 108 14.34 2.42 1.69
N PRO A 109 14.18 3.59 2.33
CA PRO A 109 13.80 4.81 1.65
C PRO A 109 14.91 5.48 0.83
N LEU A 110 16.16 5.04 0.92
CA LEU A 110 17.26 5.57 0.14
C LEU A 110 17.37 4.83 -1.19
N ASN A 111 17.44 3.49 -1.12
CA ASN A 111 17.57 2.66 -2.33
C ASN A 111 16.21 2.23 -2.91
N LYS A 112 15.11 2.45 -2.18
CA LYS A 112 13.71 2.19 -2.58
C LYS A 112 13.40 0.71 -2.83
N LYS A 113 14.30 -0.19 -2.42
CA LYS A 113 14.11 -1.63 -2.51
C LYS A 113 13.56 -2.15 -1.19
N ARG A 114 12.98 -3.35 -1.23
CA ARG A 114 12.65 -4.09 -0.02
C ARG A 114 13.88 -4.18 0.89
N ARG A 115 13.70 -3.87 2.17
CA ARG A 115 14.76 -3.95 3.18
C ARG A 115 15.25 -5.39 3.32
N ALA A 116 16.55 -5.58 3.48
CA ALA A 116 17.12 -6.90 3.75
C ALA A 116 16.47 -7.52 5.00
N GLY A 117 16.02 -8.78 4.89
CA GLY A 117 15.32 -9.48 5.98
C GLY A 117 13.83 -9.12 6.15
N ALA A 118 13.30 -8.13 5.41
CA ALA A 118 11.86 -7.89 5.42
C ALA A 118 11.10 -9.07 4.77
N GLN A 119 9.95 -9.40 5.36
CA GLN A 119 9.10 -10.48 4.87
C GLN A 119 8.69 -10.23 3.42
N VAL A 120 8.90 -11.25 2.58
CA VAL A 120 8.47 -11.23 1.18
C VAL A 120 6.97 -11.44 1.09
N HIS A 121 6.28 -10.62 0.32
CA HIS A 121 4.90 -10.89 -0.05
C HIS A 121 4.87 -11.56 -1.43
N LYS A 122 4.12 -12.67 -1.55
CA LYS A 122 3.92 -13.29 -2.85
C LYS A 122 3.04 -12.33 -3.68
N PRO A 123 3.46 -11.94 -4.90
CA PRO A 123 2.58 -11.20 -5.79
C PRO A 123 1.37 -12.07 -6.14
N ARG A 124 0.29 -11.43 -6.58
CA ARG A 124 -0.89 -12.14 -7.06
C ARG A 124 -0.52 -13.04 -8.25
N PRO A 125 -0.96 -14.31 -8.30
CA PRO A 125 -0.76 -15.16 -9.47
C PRO A 125 -1.37 -14.50 -10.73
N GLY A 126 -0.59 -14.42 -11.81
CA GLY A 126 -1.00 -13.83 -13.08
C GLY A 126 -0.99 -12.30 -13.14
N ALA A 127 -0.36 -11.63 -12.16
CA ALA A 127 0.03 -10.22 -12.24
C ALA A 127 1.40 -10.04 -12.92
#